data_AF-A0A1A6GEB9-F1
#
_entry.id   AF-A0A1A6GEB9-F1
#
_cell.length_a   1.000
_cell.length_b   1.000
_cell.length_c   1.000
_cell.angle_alpha   90.00
_cell.angle_beta   90.00
_cell.angle_gamma   90.00
#
_symmetry.space_group_name_H-M   'P 1'
#
loop_
_entity.id
_entity.type
_entity.pdbx_description
1 polymer ?
#
loop_
_entity_poly.entity_id
_entity_poly.type
_entity_poly.pdbx_seq_one_letter_code
_entity_poly.pdbx_strand_id
1 'polypeptide(L)' 'NKIILDPMTFSEARFRPSLEERLESIISGAALMADSSCTRDDRRERIVAECNAVRQALQDLLSEYMNN' A
#
# COMPACT_ATOMS: atom_id res chain seq x y z
N ASN A 1 -0.47 13.95 2.00
CA ASN A 1 -1.93 13.78 1.82
C ASN A 1 -2.30 13.51 0.36
N LYS A 2 -2.14 12.26 -0.12
CA LYS A 2 -2.60 11.83 -1.47
C LYS A 2 -3.72 10.78 -1.44
N ILE A 3 -4.17 10.38 -0.24
CA ILE A 3 -5.12 9.27 -0.04
C ILE A 3 -6.56 9.77 0.08
N ILE A 4 -6.76 11.07 0.37
CA ILE A 4 -8.08 11.70 0.35
C ILE A 4 -8.34 12.14 -1.08
N LEU A 5 -9.22 11.41 -1.77
CA LEU A 5 -9.67 11.70 -3.12
C LEU A 5 -11.15 12.06 -3.06
N ASP A 6 -11.55 13.06 -3.84
CA ASP A 6 -12.97 13.36 -4.03
C ASP A 6 -13.57 12.26 -4.92
N PRO A 7 -14.55 11.48 -4.43
CA PRO A 7 -15.18 10.40 -5.20
C PRO A 7 -15.70 10.86 -6.56
N MET A 8 -16.15 12.12 -6.67
CA MET A 8 -16.72 12.68 -7.91
C MET A 8 -15.67 13.02 -8.96
N THR A 9 -14.38 13.02 -8.59
CA THR A 9 -13.25 13.35 -9.49
C THR A 9 -12.28 12.18 -9.66
N PHE A 10 -12.59 11.02 -9.06
CA PHE A 10 -11.75 9.85 -9.15
C PHE A 10 -11.71 9.33 -10.60
N SER A 11 -10.51 9.26 -11.15
CA SER A 11 -10.22 8.63 -12.43
C SER A 11 -9.34 7.42 -12.19
N GLU A 12 -9.91 6.22 -12.27
CA GLU A 12 -9.20 4.96 -12.01
C GLU A 12 -7.90 4.88 -12.80
N ALA A 13 -7.97 5.10 -14.12
CA ALA A 13 -6.83 5.03 -15.02
C ALA A 13 -5.65 5.95 -14.63
N ARG A 14 -5.94 7.03 -13.89
CA ARG A 14 -4.92 7.97 -13.40
C ARG A 14 -4.48 7.67 -11.97
N PHE A 15 -5.42 7.44 -11.07
CA PHE A 15 -5.14 7.36 -9.65
C PHE A 15 -4.70 5.97 -9.22
N ARG A 16 -5.31 4.90 -9.76
CA ARG A 16 -4.96 3.53 -9.39
C ARG A 16 -3.48 3.20 -9.63
N PRO A 17 -2.91 3.39 -10.84
CA PRO A 17 -1.50 3.09 -11.07
C PRO A 17 -0.56 3.90 -10.17
N SER A 18 -0.86 5.19 -9.96
CA SER A 18 0.00 6.07 -9.16
C SER A 18 -0.07 5.80 -7.65
N LEU A 19 -1.21 5.32 -7.15
CA LEU A 19 -1.36 4.89 -5.75
C LEU A 19 -0.70 3.55 -5.52
N GLU A 20 -0.90 2.58 -6.42
CA GLU A 20 -0.27 1.26 -6.35
C GLU A 20 1.26 1.38 -6.43
N GLU A 21 1.80 2.15 -7.38
CA GLU A 21 3.24 2.41 -7.50
C GLU A 21 3.81 3.05 -6.22
N ARG A 22 3.10 4.04 -5.67
CA ARG A 22 3.53 4.71 -4.45
C ARG A 22 3.50 3.78 -3.24
N LEU A 23 2.52 2.89 -3.16
CA LEU A 23 2.46 1.88 -2.11
C LEU A 23 3.60 0.87 -2.25
N GLU A 24 3.86 0.37 -3.46
CA GLU A 24 4.95 -0.57 -3.71
C GLU A 24 6.33 0.04 -3.41
N SER A 25 6.51 1.34 -3.65
CA SER A 25 7.73 2.05 -3.23
C SER A 25 7.91 2.05 -1.71
N ILE A 26 6.83 2.24 -0.94
CA ILE A 26 6.85 2.17 0.54
C ILE A 26 7.15 0.74 1.00
N ILE A 27 6.49 -0.26 0.41
CA ILE A 27 6.70 -1.67 0.76
C ILE A 27 8.11 -2.13 0.43
N SER A 28 8.68 -1.69 -0.70
CA SER A 28 10.07 -1.97 -1.05
C SER A 28 11.03 -1.40 -0.01
N GLY A 29 10.77 -0.17 0.47
CA GLY A 29 11.54 0.41 1.58
C GLY A 29 11.39 -0.37 2.90
N ALA A 30 10.18 -0.85 3.20
CA ALA A 30 9.92 -1.67 4.38
C ALA A 30 10.59 -3.06 4.30
N ALA A 31 10.61 -3.67 3.12
CA ALA A 31 11.28 -4.95 2.87
C ALA A 31 12.79 -4.85 3.17
N LEU A 32 13.45 -3.77 2.74
CA LEU A 32 14.86 -3.51 3.08
C LEU A 32 15.11 -3.46 4.60
N MET A 33 14.15 -2.91 5.37
CA MET A 33 14.24 -2.93 6.84
C MET A 33 14.00 -4.33 7.41
N ALA A 34 13.08 -5.10 6.82
CA ALA A 34 12.74 -6.46 7.25
C ALA A 34 13.88 -7.45 7.00
N ASP A 35 14.58 -7.31 5.86
CA ASP A 35 15.63 -8.21 5.38
C ASP A 35 17.03 -7.87 5.92
N SER A 36 17.16 -6.78 6.67
CA SER A 36 18.41 -6.44 7.35
C SER A 36 18.83 -7.55 8.31
N SER A 37 20.10 -7.93 8.29
CA SER A 37 20.66 -8.98 9.16
C SER A 37 20.58 -8.66 10.66
N CYS A 38 20.34 -7.40 11.03
CA CYS A 38 20.12 -6.97 12.41
C CYS A 38 18.64 -6.93 12.84
N THR A 39 17.71 -7.20 11.91
CA THR A 39 16.28 -7.23 12.21
C THR A 39 15.90 -8.60 12.75
N ARG A 40 15.22 -8.60 13.91
CA ARG A 40 14.73 -9.84 14.55
C ARG A 40 13.60 -10.46 13.73
N ASP A 41 13.50 -11.78 13.75
CA ASP A 41 12.47 -12.53 13.01
C ASP A 41 11.04 -12.09 13.36
N ASP A 42 10.73 -11.89 14.64
CA ASP A 42 9.40 -11.45 15.07
C ASP A 42 9.05 -10.05 14.53
N ARG A 43 10.05 -9.19 14.35
CA ARG A 43 9.90 -7.87 13.74
C ARG A 43 9.74 -7.98 12.23
N ARG A 44 10.54 -8.84 11.57
CA ARG A 44 10.46 -9.13 10.13
C ARG A 44 9.06 -9.63 9.75
N GLU A 45 8.53 -10.62 10.47
CA GLU A 45 7.20 -11.18 10.23
C GLU A 45 6.10 -10.12 10.37
N ARG A 46 6.18 -9.25 11.38
CA ARG A 46 5.25 -8.13 11.53
C ARG A 46 5.33 -7.17 10.36
N ILE A 47 6.54 -6.80 9.91
CA ILE A 47 6.69 -5.90 8.74
C ILE A 47 6.04 -6.51 7.50
N VAL A 48 6.26 -7.81 7.25
CA VAL A 48 5.64 -8.52 6.11
C VAL A 48 4.12 -8.55 6.22
N ALA A 49 3.58 -8.88 7.40
CA ALA A 49 2.15 -8.91 7.63
C ALA A 49 1.49 -7.54 7.41
N GLU A 50 2.09 -6.47 7.95
CA GLU A 50 1.58 -5.10 7.78
C GLU A 50 1.68 -4.62 6.33
N CYS A 51 2.75 -4.96 5.60
CA CYS A 51 2.84 -4.62 4.17
C CYS A 51 1.70 -5.25 3.36
N ASN A 52 1.36 -6.51 3.66
CA ASN A 52 0.24 -7.19 3.02
C ASN A 52 -1.11 -6.61 3.45
N ALA A 53 -1.27 -6.26 4.73
CA ALA A 53 -2.48 -5.61 5.23
C ALA A 53 -2.72 -4.26 4.53
N VAL A 54 -1.68 -3.45 4.32
CA VAL A 54 -1.81 -2.16 3.61
C VAL A 54 -2.09 -2.36 2.12
N ARG A 55 -1.52 -3.37 1.46
CA ARG A 55 -1.92 -3.73 0.07
C ARG A 55 -3.40 -4.04 -0.01
N GLN A 56 -3.89 -4.88 0.91
CA GLN A 56 -5.29 -5.26 0.93
C GLN A 56 -6.19 -4.04 1.16
N ALA A 57 -5.86 -3.20 2.16
CA ALA A 57 -6.62 -2.00 2.45
C ALA A 57 -6.67 -1.02 1.26
N LEU A 58 -5.59 -0.90 0.47
CA LEU A 58 -5.61 -0.09 -0.76
C LEU A 58 -6.53 -0.70 -1.82
N GLN A 59 -6.48 -2.02 -2.03
CA GLN A 59 -7.35 -2.68 -3.00
C GLN A 59 -8.83 -2.56 -2.59
N ASP A 60 -9.16 -2.75 -1.32
CA ASP A 60 -10.51 -2.59 -0.79
C ASP A 60 -11.03 -1.16 -1.05
N LEU A 61 -10.21 -0.14 -0.74
CA LEU A 61 -10.53 1.26 -0.99
C LEU A 61 -10.76 1.55 -2.48
N LEU A 62 -9.87 1.05 -3.35
CA LEU A 62 -10.00 1.23 -4.79
C LEU A 62 -11.28 0.56 -5.33
N SER A 63 -11.60 -0.64 -4.84
CA SER A 63 -12.84 -1.33 -5.19
C SER A 63 -14.08 -0.54 -4.77
N GLU A 64 -14.08 0.09 -3.59
CA GLU A 64 -15.18 0.97 -3.17
C GLU A 64 -15.37 2.17 -4.12
N TYR A 65 -14.28 2.77 -4.62
CA TYR A 65 -14.37 3.86 -5.61
C TYR A 65 -14.85 3.40 -6.99
N MET A 66 -14.67 2.13 -7.36
CA MET A 66 -15.12 1.58 -8.66
C MET A 66 -16.57 1.11 -8.65
N ASN A 67 -17.11 0.80 -7.47
CA ASN A 67 -18.47 0.29 -7.30
C ASN A 67 -19.53 1.41 -7.11
N ASN A 68 -19.12 2.68 -7.18
CA ASN A 68 -19.99 3.87 -7.06
C ASN A 68 -20.21 4.56 -8.41
#